data_AF-A0AA40G6W3-F1
#
_entry.id   AF-A0AA40G6W3-F1
#
_cell.length_a   1.000
_cell.length_b   1.000
_cell.length_c   1.000
_cell.angle_alpha   90.00
_cell.angle_beta   90.00
_cell.angle_gamma   90.00
#
_symmetry.space_group_name_H-M   'P 1'
#
loop_
_entity.id
_entity.type
_entity.pdbx_description
1 polymer ?
#
loop_
_entity_poly.entity_id
_entity_poly.type
_entity_poly.pdbx_seq_one_letter_code
_entity_poly.pdbx_strand_id
1 'polypeptide(L)'
;MGAPLTVTALIARTVAQIYNKPIVAVNHCIGHIEMGRLITGSVNPTVLYVSGGNTQVIAYSRQRYRIFGETIDIAVGNCLDRFARLLKLSNDPSPGYNIEQLAKKGTKLAPLPYVVKGMDVSFSGILSYIEEHLSGWLNSKEFTPEDLCFSLQETVFAMLIEITERAMAHVKSSEVLIVGGVGCNEKLQDMMKVMCEERNAVLHATDERFCIDNGVMIAVAGLLQYKTQGHTSWAETTCVQRYRTDDVHISWRE
;
A
#
# COMPACT_ATOMS: atom_id res chain seq x y z
N MET A 1 3.94 -3.27 16.66
CA MET A 1 4.87 -4.35 17.04
C MET A 1 6.27 -3.92 16.68
N GLY A 2 7.19 -3.81 17.64
CA GLY A 2 8.60 -3.43 17.37
C GLY A 2 9.57 -4.59 17.19
N ALA A 3 9.17 -5.81 17.60
CA ALA A 3 10.08 -6.95 17.66
C ALA A 3 10.70 -7.33 16.30
N PRO A 4 9.94 -7.38 15.17
CA PRO A 4 10.55 -7.67 13.87
C PRO A 4 11.61 -6.64 13.46
N LEU A 5 11.35 -5.35 13.68
CA LEU A 5 12.30 -4.28 13.38
C LEU A 5 13.59 -4.43 14.20
N THR A 6 13.47 -4.73 15.49
CA THR A 6 14.64 -4.95 16.37
C THR A 6 15.51 -6.09 15.87
N VAL A 7 14.91 -7.20 15.43
CA VAL A 7 15.64 -8.34 14.86
C VAL A 7 16.37 -7.92 13.58
N THR A 8 15.68 -7.22 12.66
CA THR A 8 16.30 -6.73 11.42
C THR A 8 17.47 -5.78 11.70
N ALA A 9 17.31 -4.84 12.62
CA ALA A 9 18.38 -3.90 12.98
C ALA A 9 19.58 -4.61 13.62
N LEU A 10 19.33 -5.58 14.51
CA LEU A 10 20.39 -6.39 15.11
C LEU A 10 21.20 -7.12 14.03
N ILE A 11 20.52 -7.83 13.12
CA ILE A 11 21.17 -8.58 12.05
C ILE A 11 21.95 -7.64 11.12
N ALA A 12 21.33 -6.54 10.68
CA ALA A 12 21.99 -5.58 9.80
C ALA A 12 23.26 -4.99 10.42
N ARG A 13 23.22 -4.63 11.72
CA ARG A 13 24.39 -4.13 12.44
C ARG A 13 25.48 -5.19 12.55
N THR A 14 25.13 -6.42 12.89
CA THR A 14 26.08 -7.54 12.99
C THR A 14 26.77 -7.81 11.65
N VAL A 15 26.02 -7.86 10.55
CA VAL A 15 26.58 -8.08 9.20
C VAL A 15 27.51 -6.94 8.81
N ALA A 16 27.10 -5.68 9.03
CA ALA A 16 27.94 -4.51 8.73
C ALA A 16 29.27 -4.53 9.52
N GLN A 17 29.24 -4.96 10.79
CA GLN A 17 30.44 -5.09 11.62
C GLN A 17 31.36 -6.25 11.15
N ILE A 18 30.80 -7.43 10.88
CA ILE A 18 31.57 -8.60 10.42
C ILE A 18 32.34 -8.29 9.13
N TYR A 19 31.70 -7.60 8.19
CA TYR A 19 32.30 -7.30 6.88
C TYR A 19 33.00 -5.94 6.81
N ASN A 20 33.05 -5.19 7.92
CA ASN A 20 33.57 -3.83 7.98
C ASN A 20 33.01 -2.93 6.85
N LYS A 21 31.67 -2.95 6.69
CA LYS A 21 30.95 -2.18 5.67
C LYS A 21 30.10 -1.09 6.31
N PRO A 22 29.89 0.04 5.62
CA PRO A 22 28.97 1.07 6.08
C PRO A 22 27.54 0.54 6.16
N ILE A 23 26.76 1.12 7.05
CA ILE A 23 25.33 0.83 7.25
C ILE A 23 24.50 2.09 6.96
N VAL A 24 23.30 1.90 6.41
CA VAL A 24 22.36 2.99 6.13
C VAL A 24 20.99 2.61 6.69
N ALA A 25 20.39 3.49 7.47
CA ALA A 25 19.03 3.33 7.97
C ALA A 25 18.03 3.87 6.93
N VAL A 26 17.08 3.03 6.53
CA VAL A 26 16.17 3.31 5.40
C VAL A 26 14.72 3.31 5.88
N ASN A 27 13.94 4.27 5.39
CA ASN A 27 12.49 4.28 5.60
C ASN A 27 11.81 3.27 4.65
N HIS A 28 11.01 2.39 5.21
CA HIS A 28 10.33 1.32 4.48
C HIS A 28 9.44 1.82 3.33
N CYS A 29 8.62 2.86 3.58
CA CYS A 29 7.72 3.42 2.57
C CYS A 29 8.50 4.00 1.39
N ILE A 30 9.64 4.66 1.66
CA ILE A 30 10.52 5.19 0.61
C ILE A 30 11.14 4.06 -0.20
N GLY A 31 11.48 2.93 0.43
CA GLY A 31 11.92 1.72 -0.28
C GLY A 31 10.94 1.30 -1.37
N HIS A 32 9.65 1.18 -1.02
CA HIS A 32 8.57 0.90 -1.97
C HIS A 32 8.51 1.90 -3.12
N ILE A 33 8.51 3.20 -2.80
CA ILE A 33 8.40 4.27 -3.80
C ILE A 33 9.59 4.27 -4.76
N GLU A 34 10.82 4.26 -4.24
CA GLU A 34 12.03 4.38 -5.07
C GLU A 34 12.27 3.12 -5.91
N MET A 35 11.94 1.94 -5.38
CA MET A 35 11.95 0.71 -6.17
C MET A 35 10.94 0.81 -7.32
N GLY A 36 9.70 1.19 -7.02
CA GLY A 36 8.64 1.35 -8.03
C GLY A 36 9.05 2.35 -9.12
N ARG A 37 9.63 3.50 -8.74
CA ARG A 37 10.16 4.48 -9.70
C ARG A 37 11.27 3.92 -10.58
N LEU A 38 12.24 3.21 -9.97
CA LEU A 38 13.37 2.64 -10.69
C LEU A 38 12.93 1.64 -11.77
N ILE A 39 12.00 0.74 -11.45
CA ILE A 39 11.60 -0.34 -12.36
C ILE A 39 10.57 0.11 -13.41
N THR A 40 9.72 1.08 -13.08
CA THR A 40 8.68 1.58 -14.00
C THR A 40 9.14 2.77 -14.83
N GLY A 41 10.23 3.42 -14.45
CA GLY A 41 10.69 4.67 -15.07
C GLY A 41 9.84 5.89 -14.72
N SER A 42 8.91 5.78 -13.75
CA SER A 42 8.08 6.92 -13.33
C SER A 42 8.93 8.04 -12.73
N VAL A 43 8.68 9.26 -13.20
CA VAL A 43 9.53 10.41 -12.87
C VAL A 43 9.04 11.04 -11.58
N ASN A 44 7.76 11.43 -11.54
CA ASN A 44 7.16 12.10 -10.39
C ASN A 44 5.71 11.69 -10.14
N PRO A 45 5.45 10.41 -9.82
CA PRO A 45 4.09 9.91 -9.66
C PRO A 45 3.43 10.36 -8.36
N THR A 46 2.11 10.44 -8.39
CA THR A 46 1.28 10.28 -7.19
C THR A 46 1.26 8.80 -6.84
N VAL A 47 1.72 8.45 -5.65
CA VAL A 47 1.88 7.06 -5.22
C VAL A 47 0.69 6.64 -4.38
N LEU A 48 0.01 5.57 -4.78
CA LEU A 48 -0.91 4.84 -3.91
C LEU A 48 -0.13 3.69 -3.24
N TYR A 49 0.15 3.82 -1.95
CA TYR A 49 0.80 2.78 -1.16
C TYR A 49 -0.22 2.00 -0.35
N VAL A 50 -0.46 0.74 -0.73
CA VAL A 50 -1.46 -0.13 -0.12
C VAL A 50 -0.87 -1.50 0.26
N SER A 51 -0.77 -1.74 1.57
CA SER A 51 -0.26 -2.99 2.14
C SER A 51 -1.15 -3.50 3.28
N GLY A 52 -0.76 -4.61 3.91
CA GLY A 52 -1.41 -5.10 5.12
C GLY A 52 -1.39 -4.10 6.29
N GLY A 53 -0.43 -3.18 6.31
CA GLY A 53 -0.23 -2.23 7.40
C GLY A 53 -0.32 -0.76 7.01
N ASN A 54 -0.31 -0.41 5.72
CA ASN A 54 -0.30 0.96 5.25
C ASN A 54 -1.37 1.19 4.17
N THR A 55 -1.97 2.37 4.18
CA THR A 55 -2.85 2.87 3.11
C THR A 55 -2.68 4.38 3.06
N GLN A 56 -1.91 4.84 2.07
CA GLN A 56 -1.49 6.25 1.96
C GLN A 56 -1.43 6.66 0.48
N VAL A 57 -1.82 7.89 0.21
CA VAL A 57 -1.60 8.59 -1.06
C VAL A 57 -0.48 9.60 -0.85
N ILE A 58 0.64 9.39 -1.53
CA ILE A 58 1.90 10.08 -1.29
C ILE A 58 2.31 10.81 -2.57
N ALA A 59 2.83 12.03 -2.47
CA ALA A 59 3.50 12.68 -3.59
C ALA A 59 4.74 13.45 -3.15
N TYR A 60 5.71 13.57 -4.05
CA TYR A 60 6.95 14.27 -3.78
C TYR A 60 6.75 15.79 -3.85
N SER A 61 7.18 16.51 -2.81
CA SER A 61 7.13 17.97 -2.76
C SER A 61 8.16 18.54 -1.80
N ARG A 62 9.01 19.45 -2.30
CA ARG A 62 10.08 20.13 -1.54
C ARG A 62 11.01 19.14 -0.85
N GLN A 63 11.61 18.22 -1.62
CA GLN A 63 12.58 17.23 -1.11
C GLN A 63 12.06 16.30 -0.03
N ARG A 64 10.74 16.07 -0.01
CA ARG A 64 10.06 15.18 0.93
C ARG A 64 8.92 14.47 0.22
N TYR A 65 8.68 13.21 0.58
CA TYR A 65 7.47 12.49 0.20
C TYR A 65 6.37 12.82 1.20
N ARG A 66 5.36 13.57 0.78
CA ARG A 66 4.26 14.04 1.64
C ARG A 66 3.04 13.17 1.48
N ILE A 67 2.34 12.95 2.57
CA ILE A 67 1.07 12.22 2.61
C ILE A 67 -0.04 13.23 2.35
N PHE A 68 -0.82 13.01 1.29
CA PHE A 68 -1.98 13.83 0.90
C PHE A 68 -3.30 13.22 1.36
N GLY A 69 -3.32 11.91 1.53
CA GLY A 69 -4.46 11.17 2.03
C GLY A 69 -4.01 9.89 2.70
N GLU A 70 -4.67 9.46 3.77
CA GLU A 70 -4.37 8.20 4.45
C GLU A 70 -5.63 7.54 5.01
N THR A 71 -5.48 6.29 5.44
CA THR A 71 -6.52 5.65 6.24
C THR A 71 -6.59 6.28 7.63
N ILE A 72 -7.81 6.55 8.10
CA ILE A 72 -8.08 7.09 9.43
C ILE A 72 -8.04 5.97 10.49
N ASP A 73 -8.25 4.72 10.07
CA ASP A 73 -8.41 3.57 10.98
C ASP A 73 -7.46 2.40 10.69
N ILE A 74 -7.84 1.47 9.82
CA ILE A 74 -7.08 0.27 9.48
C ILE A 74 -6.63 0.36 8.03
N ALA A 75 -5.51 -0.29 7.68
CA ALA A 75 -5.11 -0.39 6.28
C ALA A 75 -6.09 -1.27 5.48
N VAL A 76 -6.20 -1.01 4.17
CA VAL A 76 -7.06 -1.81 3.26
C VAL A 76 -6.65 -3.28 3.27
N GLY A 77 -5.35 -3.61 3.33
CA GLY A 77 -4.91 -5.00 3.43
C GLY A 77 -5.37 -5.67 4.74
N ASN A 78 -5.38 -4.93 5.85
CA ASN A 78 -5.94 -5.46 7.10
C ASN A 78 -7.46 -5.64 7.03
N CYS A 79 -8.17 -4.75 6.33
CA CYS A 79 -9.60 -4.91 6.06
C CYS A 79 -9.87 -6.21 5.28
N LEU A 80 -9.12 -6.45 4.19
CA LEU A 80 -9.20 -7.68 3.40
C LEU A 80 -8.90 -8.92 4.26
N ASP A 81 -7.83 -8.91 5.05
CA ASP A 81 -7.48 -10.04 5.93
C ASP A 81 -8.56 -10.35 6.96
N ARG A 82 -9.19 -9.32 7.56
CA ARG A 82 -10.28 -9.52 8.52
C ARG A 82 -11.54 -10.01 7.84
N PHE A 83 -11.86 -9.50 6.65
CA PHE A 83 -12.99 -9.96 5.87
C PHE A 83 -12.83 -11.44 5.44
N ALA A 84 -11.65 -11.84 4.96
CA ALA A 84 -11.37 -13.24 4.63
C ALA A 84 -11.63 -14.17 5.83
N ARG A 85 -11.26 -13.74 7.05
CA ARG A 85 -11.55 -14.50 8.28
C ARG A 85 -13.05 -14.60 8.58
N LEU A 86 -13.84 -13.54 8.35
CA LEU A 86 -15.30 -13.59 8.51
C LEU A 86 -15.93 -14.65 7.60
N LEU A 87 -15.45 -14.74 6.35
CA LEU A 87 -15.89 -15.73 5.37
C LEU A 87 -15.21 -17.11 5.51
N LYS A 88 -14.32 -17.28 6.49
CA LYS A 88 -13.53 -18.51 6.70
C LYS A 88 -12.73 -18.93 5.46
N LEU A 89 -12.24 -17.96 4.68
CA LEU A 89 -11.37 -18.21 3.54
C LEU A 89 -9.98 -18.66 4.00
N SER A 90 -9.30 -19.44 3.15
CA SER A 90 -7.92 -19.87 3.41
C SER A 90 -6.97 -18.67 3.45
N ASN A 91 -5.92 -18.77 4.27
CA ASN A 91 -4.79 -17.83 4.24
C ASN A 91 -3.75 -18.21 3.18
N ASP A 92 -3.82 -19.40 2.60
CA ASP A 92 -2.92 -19.88 1.56
C ASP A 92 -3.57 -19.72 0.18
N PRO A 93 -2.90 -19.09 -0.82
CA PRO A 93 -1.56 -18.48 -0.76
C PRO A 93 -1.54 -17.11 -0.05
N SER A 94 -2.64 -16.35 -0.11
CA SER A 94 -2.87 -15.17 0.72
C SER A 94 -4.37 -14.86 0.83
N PRO A 95 -4.84 -14.20 1.90
CA PRO A 95 -6.24 -13.79 2.03
C PRO A 95 -6.71 -12.88 0.87
N GLY A 96 -5.88 -11.90 0.48
CA GLY A 96 -6.18 -10.97 -0.61
C GLY A 96 -6.35 -11.68 -1.96
N TYR A 97 -5.47 -12.63 -2.29
CA TYR A 97 -5.58 -13.44 -3.50
C TYR A 97 -6.86 -14.27 -3.52
N ASN A 98 -7.21 -14.91 -2.39
CA ASN A 98 -8.41 -15.74 -2.31
C ASN A 98 -9.70 -14.91 -2.44
N ILE A 99 -9.73 -13.70 -1.88
CA ILE A 99 -10.83 -12.75 -2.09
C ILE A 99 -10.93 -12.39 -3.57
N GLU A 100 -9.81 -12.10 -4.24
CA GLU A 100 -9.79 -11.75 -5.67
C GLU A 100 -10.30 -12.89 -6.57
N GLN A 101 -9.90 -14.14 -6.31
CA GLN A 101 -10.39 -15.27 -7.10
C GLN A 101 -11.90 -15.52 -6.92
N LEU A 102 -12.43 -15.27 -5.72
CA LEU A 102 -13.87 -15.38 -5.47
C LEU A 102 -14.65 -14.19 -6.04
N ALA A 103 -14.10 -12.98 -5.96
CA ALA A 103 -14.69 -11.77 -6.51
C ALA A 103 -14.95 -11.89 -8.02
N LYS A 104 -14.08 -12.59 -8.76
CA LYS A 104 -14.27 -12.87 -10.20
C LYS A 104 -15.54 -13.67 -10.53
N LYS A 105 -16.12 -14.35 -9.54
CA LYS A 105 -17.37 -15.14 -9.68
C LYS A 105 -18.60 -14.41 -9.13
N GLY A 106 -18.41 -13.32 -8.40
CA GLY A 106 -19.50 -12.50 -7.88
C GLY A 106 -20.20 -11.74 -9.00
N THR A 107 -21.51 -11.56 -8.85
CA THR A 107 -22.35 -10.88 -9.86
C THR A 107 -23.25 -9.80 -9.24
N LYS A 108 -23.51 -9.89 -7.94
CA LYS A 108 -24.42 -9.00 -7.23
C LYS A 108 -23.65 -8.04 -6.32
N LEU A 109 -23.93 -6.75 -6.44
CA LEU A 109 -23.36 -5.71 -5.58
C LEU A 109 -24.20 -5.57 -4.29
N ALA A 110 -23.60 -5.91 -3.15
CA ALA A 110 -24.14 -5.68 -1.82
C ALA A 110 -23.97 -4.20 -1.43
N PRO A 111 -24.95 -3.60 -0.74
CA PRO A 111 -24.86 -2.21 -0.30
C PRO A 111 -23.87 -2.09 0.86
N LEU A 112 -22.62 -1.71 0.58
CA LEU A 112 -21.60 -1.48 1.61
C LEU A 112 -21.43 0.02 1.89
N PRO A 113 -21.07 0.41 3.14
CA PRO A 113 -20.78 1.80 3.45
C PRO A 113 -19.62 2.35 2.60
N TYR A 114 -19.80 3.51 1.98
CA TYR A 114 -18.76 4.19 1.21
C TYR A 114 -18.25 5.41 2.00
N VAL A 115 -17.04 5.32 2.57
CA VAL A 115 -16.57 6.29 3.58
C VAL A 115 -15.27 6.98 3.15
N VAL A 116 -15.41 8.04 2.35
CA VAL A 116 -14.32 8.96 1.97
C VAL A 116 -14.53 10.31 2.66
N LYS A 117 -13.48 10.82 3.32
CA LYS A 117 -13.49 12.13 4.01
C LYS A 117 -12.35 12.99 3.46
N GLY A 118 -12.65 13.86 2.51
CA GLY A 118 -11.61 14.64 1.83
C GLY A 118 -10.69 13.74 1.00
N MET A 119 -9.42 13.60 1.37
CA MET A 119 -8.49 12.65 0.75
C MET A 119 -8.23 11.41 1.61
N ASP A 120 -8.95 11.29 2.73
CA ASP A 120 -8.80 10.18 3.67
C ASP A 120 -9.92 9.15 3.53
N VAL A 121 -9.64 7.92 3.96
CA VAL A 121 -10.56 6.77 3.91
C VAL A 121 -10.73 6.11 5.28
N SER A 122 -11.83 5.41 5.49
CA SER A 122 -12.06 4.57 6.68
C SER A 122 -12.71 3.25 6.27
N PHE A 123 -12.14 2.14 6.74
CA PHE A 123 -12.56 0.79 6.35
C PHE A 123 -13.21 -0.01 7.50
N SER A 124 -13.06 0.43 8.75
CA SER A 124 -13.59 -0.33 9.90
C SER A 124 -15.11 -0.43 9.87
N GLY A 125 -15.80 0.65 9.45
CA GLY A 125 -17.26 0.66 9.34
C GLY A 125 -17.79 -0.34 8.31
N ILE A 126 -17.06 -0.56 7.22
CA ILE A 126 -17.40 -1.56 6.21
C ILE A 126 -17.33 -2.97 6.82
N LEU A 127 -16.24 -3.26 7.54
CA LEU A 127 -16.03 -4.57 8.15
C LEU A 127 -17.11 -4.88 9.20
N SER A 128 -17.41 -3.92 10.08
CA SER A 128 -18.46 -4.10 11.10
C SER A 128 -19.84 -4.26 10.47
N TYR A 129 -20.14 -3.50 9.41
CA TYR A 129 -21.40 -3.62 8.68
C TYR A 129 -21.56 -5.01 8.06
N ILE A 130 -20.51 -5.52 7.41
CA ILE A 130 -20.51 -6.88 6.85
C ILE A 130 -20.72 -7.90 7.96
N GLU A 131 -19.96 -7.80 9.06
CA GLU A 131 -20.04 -8.76 10.18
C GLU A 131 -21.47 -8.86 10.77
N GLU A 132 -22.16 -7.73 10.92
CA GLU A 132 -23.54 -7.69 11.42
C GLU A 132 -24.54 -8.35 10.46
N HIS A 133 -24.38 -8.16 9.15
CA HIS A 133 -25.35 -8.62 8.15
C HIS A 133 -25.02 -10.00 7.56
N LEU A 134 -23.79 -10.49 7.75
CA LEU A 134 -23.25 -11.67 7.07
C LEU A 134 -24.13 -12.91 7.24
N SER A 135 -24.51 -13.22 8.49
CA SER A 135 -25.34 -14.40 8.77
C SER A 135 -26.73 -14.28 8.13
N GLY A 136 -27.30 -13.08 8.09
CA GLY A 136 -28.58 -12.81 7.43
C GLY A 136 -28.49 -13.09 5.93
N TRP A 137 -27.51 -12.47 5.25
CA TRP A 137 -27.32 -12.59 3.81
C TRP A 137 -27.01 -14.03 3.35
N LEU A 138 -26.19 -14.76 4.10
CA LEU A 138 -25.84 -16.15 3.75
C LEU A 138 -27.03 -17.10 3.97
N ASN A 139 -27.79 -16.93 5.07
CA ASN A 139 -28.93 -17.80 5.38
C ASN A 139 -30.10 -17.56 4.42
N SER A 140 -30.36 -16.30 4.06
CA SER A 140 -31.40 -15.94 3.08
C SER A 140 -30.99 -16.24 1.64
N LYS A 141 -29.70 -16.55 1.39
CA LYS A 141 -29.08 -16.65 0.06
C LYS A 141 -29.24 -15.37 -0.77
N GLU A 142 -29.34 -14.22 -0.10
CA GLU A 142 -29.45 -12.94 -0.76
C GLU A 142 -28.14 -12.54 -1.44
N PHE A 143 -27.00 -12.88 -0.82
CA PHE A 143 -25.66 -12.71 -1.37
C PHE A 143 -24.83 -13.96 -1.08
N THR A 144 -24.02 -14.34 -2.06
CA THR A 144 -23.03 -15.42 -1.92
C THR A 144 -21.70 -14.88 -1.36
N PRO A 145 -20.81 -15.73 -0.82
CA PRO A 145 -19.45 -15.30 -0.47
C PRO A 145 -18.71 -14.64 -1.64
N GLU A 146 -18.93 -15.12 -2.87
CA GLU A 146 -18.41 -14.55 -4.11
C GLU A 146 -18.93 -13.14 -4.35
N ASP A 147 -20.24 -12.90 -4.20
CA ASP A 147 -20.85 -11.58 -4.31
C ASP A 147 -20.30 -10.60 -3.26
N LEU A 148 -20.06 -11.07 -2.03
CA LEU A 148 -19.49 -10.25 -0.97
C LEU A 148 -18.02 -9.90 -1.24
N CYS A 149 -17.23 -10.84 -1.76
CA CYS A 149 -15.85 -10.56 -2.19
C CYS A 149 -15.82 -9.52 -3.32
N PHE A 150 -16.69 -9.68 -4.32
CA PHE A 150 -16.89 -8.74 -5.41
C PHE A 150 -17.26 -7.35 -4.88
N SER A 151 -18.29 -7.29 -4.04
CA SER A 151 -18.80 -6.02 -3.48
C SER A 151 -17.78 -5.28 -2.65
N LEU A 152 -17.01 -6.02 -1.84
CA LEU A 152 -15.93 -5.43 -1.04
C LEU A 152 -14.87 -4.81 -1.96
N GLN A 153 -14.39 -5.54 -2.96
CA GLN A 153 -13.36 -5.03 -3.89
C GLN A 153 -13.84 -3.79 -4.64
N GLU A 154 -15.02 -3.84 -5.25
CA GLU A 154 -15.58 -2.69 -5.97
C GLU A 154 -15.68 -1.46 -5.06
N THR A 155 -16.17 -1.65 -3.82
CA THR A 155 -16.35 -0.54 -2.89
C THR A 155 -15.02 0.04 -2.42
N VAL A 156 -14.12 -0.80 -1.89
CA VAL A 156 -12.87 -0.31 -1.28
C VAL A 156 -11.89 0.22 -2.33
N PHE A 157 -11.84 -0.39 -3.52
CA PHE A 157 -10.95 0.09 -4.59
C PHE A 157 -11.49 1.37 -5.22
N ALA A 158 -12.80 1.54 -5.39
CA ALA A 158 -13.37 2.82 -5.79
C ALA A 158 -13.01 3.94 -4.80
N MET A 159 -13.09 3.68 -3.49
CA MET A 159 -12.66 4.63 -2.47
C MET A 159 -11.18 5.02 -2.60
N LEU A 160 -10.29 4.04 -2.84
CA LEU A 160 -8.85 4.29 -3.03
C LEU A 160 -8.57 5.09 -4.31
N ILE A 161 -9.28 4.80 -5.39
CA ILE A 161 -9.14 5.51 -6.67
C ILE A 161 -9.61 6.94 -6.52
N GLU A 162 -10.75 7.17 -5.85
CA GLU A 162 -11.27 8.50 -5.61
C GLU A 162 -10.28 9.38 -4.83
N ILE A 163 -9.70 8.88 -3.72
CA ILE A 163 -8.72 9.67 -2.97
C ILE A 163 -7.43 9.89 -3.76
N THR A 164 -7.04 8.92 -4.60
CA THR A 164 -5.86 9.03 -5.46
C THR A 164 -6.09 10.10 -6.53
N GLU A 165 -7.25 10.08 -7.17
CA GLU A 165 -7.64 11.08 -8.17
C GLU A 165 -7.71 12.49 -7.58
N ARG A 166 -8.31 12.64 -6.40
CA ARG A 166 -8.36 13.93 -5.67
C ARG A 166 -6.94 14.45 -5.40
N ALA A 167 -6.03 13.58 -4.97
CA ALA A 167 -4.65 13.95 -4.73
C ALA A 167 -3.91 14.31 -6.03
N MET A 168 -4.09 13.55 -7.11
CA MET A 168 -3.51 13.87 -8.43
C MET A 168 -3.92 15.25 -8.91
N ALA A 169 -5.21 15.58 -8.79
CA ALA A 169 -5.72 16.91 -9.15
C ALA A 169 -5.08 18.02 -8.30
N HIS A 170 -4.87 17.76 -7.00
CA HIS A 170 -4.26 18.71 -6.08
C HIS A 170 -2.77 18.97 -6.40
N VAL A 171 -2.01 17.93 -6.72
CA VAL A 171 -0.56 18.06 -7.04
C VAL A 171 -0.27 18.26 -8.52
N LYS A 172 -1.30 18.25 -9.37
CA LYS A 172 -1.20 18.34 -10.84
C LYS A 172 -0.30 17.23 -11.43
N SER A 173 -0.43 16.01 -10.91
CA SER A 173 0.29 14.84 -11.43
C SER A 173 -0.44 14.22 -12.63
N SER A 174 0.33 13.74 -13.59
CA SER A 174 -0.11 12.91 -14.73
C SER A 174 0.40 11.47 -14.66
N GLU A 175 0.96 11.06 -13.51
CA GLU A 175 1.47 9.71 -13.28
C GLU A 175 0.92 9.19 -11.95
N VAL A 176 0.47 7.93 -11.94
CA VAL A 176 0.16 7.17 -10.73
C VAL A 176 1.13 6.02 -10.60
N LEU A 177 1.62 5.77 -9.39
CA LEU A 177 2.42 4.59 -9.07
C LEU A 177 1.70 3.79 -7.97
N ILE A 178 1.37 2.54 -8.22
CA ILE A 178 0.82 1.64 -7.20
C ILE A 178 1.95 0.80 -6.60
N VAL A 179 2.05 0.78 -5.27
CA VAL A 179 3.03 -0.03 -4.52
C VAL A 179 2.39 -0.68 -3.30
N GLY A 180 3.06 -1.70 -2.74
CA GLY A 180 2.58 -2.50 -1.62
C GLY A 180 1.82 -3.74 -2.08
N GLY A 181 1.69 -4.73 -1.18
CA GLY A 181 1.17 -6.05 -1.53
C GLY A 181 -0.28 -6.08 -2.02
N VAL A 182 -1.13 -5.13 -1.59
CA VAL A 182 -2.49 -5.01 -2.14
C VAL A 182 -2.47 -4.41 -3.55
N GLY A 183 -1.40 -3.68 -3.88
CA GLY A 183 -1.16 -3.12 -5.20
C GLY A 183 -0.99 -4.16 -6.30
N CYS A 184 -0.73 -5.42 -5.96
CA CYS A 184 -0.67 -6.55 -6.90
C CYS A 184 -2.05 -6.98 -7.42
N ASN A 185 -3.15 -6.52 -6.81
CA ASN A 185 -4.49 -6.94 -7.17
C ASN A 185 -4.86 -6.41 -8.58
N GLU A 186 -5.23 -7.31 -9.48
CA GLU A 186 -5.52 -6.99 -10.89
C GLU A 186 -6.72 -6.06 -11.00
N LYS A 187 -7.76 -6.29 -10.20
CA LYS A 187 -8.96 -5.46 -10.20
C LYS A 187 -8.68 -4.02 -9.77
N LEU A 188 -7.85 -3.80 -8.75
CA LEU A 188 -7.40 -2.46 -8.35
C LEU A 188 -6.62 -1.78 -9.49
N GLN A 189 -5.69 -2.51 -10.13
CA GLN A 189 -4.90 -1.97 -11.24
C GLN A 189 -5.78 -1.62 -12.44
N ASP A 190 -6.75 -2.47 -12.80
CA ASP A 190 -7.68 -2.24 -13.90
C ASP A 190 -8.55 -1.00 -13.67
N MET A 191 -9.14 -0.87 -12.47
CA MET A 191 -9.95 0.29 -12.13
C MET A 191 -9.11 1.57 -12.09
N MET A 192 -7.87 1.52 -11.56
CA MET A 192 -6.96 2.66 -11.58
C MET A 192 -6.54 3.05 -13.00
N LYS A 193 -6.36 2.06 -13.88
CA LYS A 193 -6.01 2.28 -15.28
C LYS A 193 -7.10 3.06 -16.01
N VAL A 194 -8.37 2.70 -15.81
CA VAL A 194 -9.51 3.44 -16.37
C VAL A 194 -9.48 4.91 -15.91
N MET A 195 -9.33 5.16 -14.61
CA MET A 195 -9.24 6.54 -14.08
C MET A 195 -8.06 7.31 -14.69
N CYS A 196 -6.90 6.66 -14.85
CA CYS A 196 -5.74 7.28 -15.49
C CYS A 196 -6.01 7.63 -16.96
N GLU A 197 -6.59 6.71 -17.73
CA GLU A 197 -6.93 6.91 -19.15
C GLU A 197 -7.91 8.07 -19.33
N GLU A 198 -8.96 8.16 -18.52
CA GLU A 198 -9.93 9.26 -18.54
C GLU A 198 -9.31 10.64 -18.25
N ARG A 199 -8.18 10.66 -17.53
CA ARG A 199 -7.44 11.88 -17.19
C ARG A 199 -6.25 12.18 -18.09
N ASN A 200 -5.98 11.37 -19.11
CA ASN A 200 -4.74 11.40 -19.89
C ASN A 200 -3.48 11.27 -19.01
N ALA A 201 -3.55 10.42 -17.99
CA ALA A 201 -2.46 10.07 -17.08
C ALA A 201 -1.95 8.65 -17.34
N VAL A 202 -0.76 8.34 -16.81
CA VAL A 202 -0.13 7.03 -16.94
C VAL A 202 -0.17 6.28 -15.63
N LEU A 203 -0.66 5.04 -15.65
CA LEU A 203 -0.54 4.12 -14.54
C LEU A 203 0.79 3.35 -14.61
N HIS A 204 1.55 3.42 -13.54
CA HIS A 204 2.69 2.57 -13.26
C HIS A 204 2.30 1.57 -12.17
N ALA A 205 2.21 0.30 -12.52
CA ALA A 205 1.97 -0.79 -11.58
C ALA A 205 3.02 -1.87 -11.82
N THR A 206 3.29 -2.67 -10.79
CA THR A 206 4.34 -3.70 -10.83
C THR A 206 3.76 -5.02 -10.35
N ASP A 207 4.38 -6.12 -10.76
CA ASP A 207 4.00 -7.44 -10.28
C ASP A 207 4.54 -7.73 -8.87
N GLU A 208 4.17 -8.89 -8.36
CA GLU A 208 4.52 -9.35 -7.02
C GLU A 208 6.02 -9.33 -6.71
N ARG A 209 6.92 -9.42 -7.72
CA ARG A 209 8.38 -9.45 -7.49
C ARG A 209 8.90 -8.16 -6.84
N PHE A 210 8.20 -7.05 -7.08
CA PHE A 210 8.64 -5.72 -6.63
C PHE A 210 7.58 -4.95 -5.83
N CYS A 211 6.29 -5.25 -6.00
CA CYS A 211 5.22 -4.61 -5.21
C CYS A 211 5.21 -5.05 -3.74
N ILE A 212 5.63 -6.27 -3.43
CA ILE A 212 5.63 -6.80 -2.06
C ILE A 212 6.94 -6.44 -1.33
N ASP A 213 6.92 -6.60 -0.01
CA ASP A 213 8.11 -6.38 0.83
C ASP A 213 9.27 -7.27 0.39
N ASN A 214 10.37 -6.65 -0.04
CA ASN A 214 11.58 -7.36 -0.46
C ASN A 214 12.84 -6.61 -0.02
N GLY A 215 13.96 -7.33 0.13
CA GLY A 215 15.22 -6.73 0.57
C GLY A 215 15.83 -5.78 -0.46
N VAL A 216 15.49 -5.93 -1.75
CA VAL A 216 16.06 -5.12 -2.83
C VAL A 216 15.54 -3.68 -2.76
N MET A 217 14.28 -3.45 -2.39
CA MET A 217 13.72 -2.11 -2.24
C MET A 217 14.47 -1.30 -1.16
N ILE A 218 14.89 -1.96 -0.08
CA ILE A 218 15.70 -1.37 0.98
C ILE A 218 17.12 -1.09 0.48
N ALA A 219 17.70 -2.01 -0.30
CA ALA A 219 19.01 -1.81 -0.89
C ALA A 219 19.04 -0.64 -1.90
N VAL A 220 18.00 -0.49 -2.72
CA VAL A 220 17.88 0.61 -3.69
C VAL A 220 17.79 1.96 -2.98
N ALA A 221 16.85 2.12 -2.04
CA ALA A 221 16.72 3.36 -1.29
C ALA A 221 17.98 3.66 -0.45
N GLY A 222 18.57 2.64 0.18
CA GLY A 222 19.83 2.77 0.91
C GLY A 222 21.00 3.19 0.03
N LEU A 223 21.09 2.68 -1.20
CA LEU A 223 22.12 3.08 -2.16
C LEU A 223 21.95 4.54 -2.62
N LEU A 224 20.71 4.97 -2.88
CA LEU A 224 20.40 6.36 -3.26
C LEU A 224 20.77 7.34 -2.14
N GLN A 225 20.41 6.99 -0.90
CA GLN A 225 20.77 7.77 0.27
C GLN A 225 22.29 7.77 0.50
N TYR A 226 22.95 6.61 0.40
CA TYR A 226 24.39 6.50 0.61
C TYR A 226 25.19 7.38 -0.36
N LYS A 227 24.80 7.42 -1.64
CA LYS A 227 25.48 8.22 -2.67
C LYS A 227 25.45 9.73 -2.40
N THR A 228 24.49 10.21 -1.61
CA THR A 228 24.28 11.65 -1.38
C THR A 228 24.57 12.09 0.06
N GLN A 229 24.32 11.22 1.04
CA GLN A 229 24.48 11.51 2.48
C GLN A 229 25.58 10.66 3.16
N GLY A 230 26.06 9.60 2.50
CA GLY A 230 27.00 8.65 3.10
C GLY A 230 26.33 7.65 4.05
N HIS A 231 27.10 7.18 5.03
CA HIS A 231 26.64 6.17 5.98
C HIS A 231 25.84 6.79 7.14
N THR A 232 24.95 6.02 7.74
CA THR A 232 24.27 6.39 8.98
C THR A 232 25.17 6.09 10.17
N SER A 233 25.21 7.00 11.16
CA SER A 233 25.99 6.75 12.37
C SER A 233 25.40 5.59 13.18
N TRP A 234 26.25 4.83 13.89
CA TRP A 234 25.80 3.66 14.67
C TRP A 234 24.78 3.98 15.77
N ALA A 235 24.78 5.23 16.26
CA ALA A 235 23.82 5.72 17.24
C ALA A 235 22.43 5.94 16.62
N GLU A 236 22.37 6.22 15.32
CA GLU A 236 21.15 6.53 14.58
C GLU A 236 20.56 5.30 13.86
N THR A 237 21.29 4.19 13.77
CA THR A 237 20.79 2.90 13.24
C THR A 237 19.91 2.17 14.28
N THR A 238 18.91 2.87 14.81
CA THR A 238 17.89 2.34 15.74
C THR A 238 16.58 2.10 14.99
N CYS A 239 15.59 1.53 15.68
CA CYS A 239 14.29 1.21 15.10
C CYS A 239 13.28 2.33 15.37
N VAL A 240 12.67 2.88 14.32
CA VAL A 240 11.57 3.84 14.43
C VAL A 240 10.28 3.17 13.95
N GLN A 241 9.36 2.86 14.88
CA GLN A 241 8.13 2.12 14.54
C GLN A 241 7.13 2.96 13.73
N ARG A 242 7.04 4.26 13.99
CA ARG A 242 6.11 5.19 13.34
C ARG A 242 6.87 6.17 12.46
N TYR A 243 7.73 5.65 11.61
CA TYR A 243 8.61 6.48 10.79
C TYR A 243 7.81 7.09 9.63
N ARG A 244 7.40 8.36 9.77
CA ARG A 244 6.60 9.00 8.73
C ARG A 244 7.42 9.23 7.47
N THR A 245 6.77 9.11 6.32
CA THR A 245 7.42 9.28 5.01
C THR A 245 7.84 10.73 4.77
N ASP A 246 7.11 11.69 5.35
CA ASP A 246 7.38 13.13 5.24
C ASP A 246 8.49 13.64 6.18
N ASP A 247 8.88 12.85 7.18
CA ASP A 247 10.02 13.16 8.06
C ASP A 247 11.37 13.00 7.35
N VAL A 248 11.42 12.22 6.26
CA VAL A 248 12.67 11.91 5.56
C VAL A 248 12.98 12.97 4.50
N HIS A 249 14.20 13.49 4.56
CA HIS A 249 14.74 14.38 3.55
C HIS A 249 15.33 13.57 2.39
N ILE A 250 14.87 13.86 1.17
CA ILE A 250 15.24 13.17 -0.06
C ILE A 250 16.32 13.99 -0.78
N SER A 251 17.58 13.63 -0.54
CA SER A 251 18.77 14.34 -1.08
C SER A 251 19.17 13.92 -2.49
N TRP A 252 18.57 12.85 -3.02
CA TRP A 252 18.89 12.31 -4.35
C TRP A 252 17.88 12.73 -5.44
N ARG A 253 16.94 13.60 -5.10
CA ARG A 253 15.95 14.17 -6.03
C ARG A 253 16.00 15.69 -5.96
N GLU A 254 15.81 16.33 -7.11
CA GLU A 254 15.63 17.78 -7.25
C GLU A 254 14.16 18.19 -7.09
#